data_AF-A0A2V6RJR9-F1
#
_entry.id   AF-A0A2V6RJR9-F1
#
_cell.length_a   1.000
_cell.length_b   1.000
_cell.length_c   1.000
_cell.angle_alpha   90.00
_cell.angle_beta   90.00
_cell.angle_gamma   90.00
#
_symmetry.space_group_name_H-M   'P 1'
#
loop_
_entity.id
_entity.type
_entity.pdbx_description
1 polymer ?
#
loop_
_entity_poly.entity_id
_entity_poly.type
_entity_poly.pdbx_seq_one_letter_code
_entity_poly.pdbx_strand_id
1 'polypeptide(L)'
;MPPPVIDQIQGSRCPQCGTAVVPPARFCPWHPVAMAPVSLTGLGEIVTFTTLHSPPEGFRSPLHIALVELQGGARLVCHGEATRGIRIGSRVAIEAVDRVYYFAHLGALDRARLFWRRAGRRGERLEAIARSWAKRLWKGRGRDTGE
;
A
#
# COMPACT_ATOMS: atom_id res chain seq x y z
N MET A 1 9.08 -9.01 -14.92
CA MET A 1 7.80 -8.37 -14.54
C MET A 1 8.09 -6.90 -14.30
N PRO A 2 7.42 -5.96 -14.99
CA PRO A 2 7.54 -4.54 -14.67
C PRO A 2 7.13 -4.29 -13.21
N PRO A 3 7.68 -3.25 -12.56
CA PRO A 3 7.30 -2.92 -11.19
C PRO A 3 5.80 -2.61 -11.12
N PRO A 4 5.10 -3.04 -10.06
CA PRO A 4 3.68 -2.77 -9.90
C PRO A 4 3.45 -1.25 -9.83
N VAL A 5 2.62 -0.73 -10.73
CA VAL A 5 2.22 0.67 -10.75
C VAL A 5 1.30 0.92 -9.55
N ILE A 6 1.58 1.96 -8.79
CA ILE A 6 0.77 2.36 -7.64
C ILE A 6 -0.03 3.58 -8.06
N ASP A 7 -1.30 3.36 -8.41
CA ASP A 7 -2.18 4.43 -8.84
C ASP A 7 -2.71 5.29 -7.70
N GLN A 8 -3.27 6.44 -8.05
CA GLN A 8 -4.12 7.22 -7.16
C GLN A 8 -5.58 6.83 -7.39
N ILE A 9 -6.20 6.23 -6.38
CA ILE A 9 -7.57 5.77 -6.42
C ILE A 9 -8.48 6.90 -5.96
N GLN A 10 -9.35 7.36 -6.88
CA GLN A 10 -10.34 8.38 -6.56
C GLN A 10 -11.47 7.76 -5.74
N GLY A 11 -11.83 8.43 -4.65
CA GLY A 11 -12.92 8.06 -3.77
C GLY A 11 -13.60 9.29 -3.22
N SER A 12 -14.43 9.08 -2.21
CA SER A 12 -15.01 10.17 -1.44
C SER A 12 -14.81 9.93 0.06
N ARG A 13 -14.69 10.99 0.85
CA ARG A 13 -14.60 10.95 2.31
C ARG A 13 -15.77 11.71 2.94
N CYS A 14 -16.39 11.10 3.95
CA CYS A 14 -17.42 11.78 4.73
C CYS A 14 -16.78 12.85 5.63
N PRO A 15 -17.23 14.12 5.58
CA PRO A 15 -16.70 15.17 6.45
C PRO A 15 -17.09 14.99 7.93
N GLN A 16 -18.17 14.24 8.22
CA GLN A 16 -18.68 14.05 9.58
C GLN A 16 -18.02 12.89 10.32
N CYS A 17 -17.94 11.70 9.70
CA CYS A 17 -17.37 10.51 10.34
C CYS A 17 -15.97 10.14 9.85
N GLY A 18 -15.46 10.83 8.83
CA GLY A 18 -14.14 10.59 8.28
C GLY A 18 -14.03 9.32 7.41
N THR A 19 -15.08 8.51 7.28
CA THR A 19 -15.00 7.28 6.49
C THR A 19 -14.77 7.56 5.01
N ALA A 20 -13.84 6.83 4.40
CA ALA A 20 -13.56 6.87 2.97
C ALA A 20 -14.26 5.73 2.24
N VAL A 21 -14.77 5.99 1.04
CA VAL A 21 -15.44 5.00 0.19
C VAL A 21 -14.90 5.07 -1.22
N VAL A 22 -14.83 3.90 -1.86
CA VAL A 22 -14.46 3.71 -3.26
C VAL A 22 -15.44 2.69 -3.84
N PRO A 23 -16.06 2.93 -5.01
CA PRO A 23 -15.94 4.12 -5.87
C PRO A 23 -16.48 5.43 -5.25
N PRO A 24 -16.21 6.61 -5.84
CA PRO A 24 -16.74 7.88 -5.36
C PRO A 24 -18.26 7.86 -5.22
N ALA A 25 -18.75 8.16 -4.01
CA ALA A 25 -20.17 8.26 -3.70
C ALA A 25 -20.58 9.72 -3.45
N ARG A 26 -21.83 10.05 -3.73
CA ARG A 26 -22.40 11.39 -3.46
C ARG A 26 -22.76 11.58 -1.98
N PHE A 27 -23.28 10.53 -1.33
CA PHE A 27 -23.77 10.58 0.05
C PHE A 27 -23.07 9.54 0.94
N CYS A 28 -22.95 9.87 2.22
CA CYS A 28 -22.37 8.97 3.21
C CYS A 28 -23.35 7.83 3.54
N PRO A 29 -22.90 6.56 3.59
CA PRO A 29 -23.75 5.43 3.97
C PRO A 29 -24.35 5.53 5.38
N TRP A 30 -23.67 6.24 6.29
CA TRP A 30 -24.04 6.34 7.70
C TRP A 30 -24.70 7.67 8.10
N HIS A 31 -24.62 8.69 7.24
CA HIS A 31 -25.01 10.06 7.60
C HIS A 31 -25.63 10.77 6.39
N PRO A 32 -26.67 11.61 6.56
CA PRO A 32 -27.31 12.34 5.47
C PRO A 32 -26.48 13.58 5.06
N VAL A 33 -25.20 13.38 4.77
CA VAL A 33 -24.25 14.43 4.37
C VAL A 33 -23.65 14.12 3.01
N ALA A 34 -23.39 15.18 2.24
CA ALA A 34 -22.64 15.08 1.00
C ALA A 34 -21.19 14.69 1.28
N MET A 35 -20.64 13.82 0.45
CA MET A 35 -19.27 13.36 0.56
C MET A 35 -18.32 14.31 -0.17
N ALA A 36 -17.12 14.52 0.38
CA ALA A 36 -16.07 15.29 -0.27
C ALA A 36 -15.16 14.38 -1.12
N PRO A 37 -14.66 14.81 -2.28
CA PRO A 37 -13.72 14.02 -3.07
C PRO A 37 -12.41 13.79 -2.30
N VAL A 38 -11.82 12.61 -2.46
CA VAL A 38 -10.51 12.28 -1.88
C VAL A 38 -9.72 11.41 -2.85
N SER A 39 -8.41 11.64 -2.92
CA SER A 39 -7.49 10.77 -3.64
C SER A 39 -6.73 9.90 -2.64
N LEU A 40 -6.82 8.58 -2.79
CA LEU A 40 -6.21 7.58 -1.92
C LEU A 40 -5.05 6.91 -2.65
N THR A 41 -3.98 6.59 -1.94
CA THR A 41 -2.90 5.79 -2.53
C THR A 41 -3.42 4.39 -2.84
N GLY A 42 -3.14 3.88 -4.05
CA GLY A 42 -3.41 2.51 -4.50
C GLY A 42 -2.54 1.46 -3.83
N LEU A 43 -2.19 1.66 -2.55
CA LEU A 43 -1.56 0.66 -1.71
C LEU A 43 -2.59 0.15 -0.72
N GLY A 44 -2.74 -1.16 -0.66
CA GLY A 44 -3.68 -1.79 0.26
C GLY A 44 -3.19 -3.12 0.80
N GLU A 45 -4.07 -3.73 1.58
CA GLU A 45 -3.89 -5.01 2.23
C GLU A 45 -5.11 -5.90 1.96
N ILE A 46 -4.86 -7.17 1.64
CA ILE A 46 -5.93 -8.14 1.40
C ILE A 46 -6.59 -8.49 2.73
N VAL A 47 -7.87 -8.15 2.85
CA VAL A 47 -8.73 -8.53 3.98
C VAL A 47 -9.18 -9.97 3.83
N THR A 48 -9.62 -10.33 2.62
CA THR A 48 -10.03 -11.69 2.26
C THR A 48 -9.98 -11.85 0.75
N PHE A 49 -9.91 -13.09 0.26
CA PHE A 49 -9.93 -13.40 -1.17
C PHE A 49 -10.64 -14.72 -1.44
N THR A 50 -11.12 -14.87 -2.67
CA THR A 50 -11.75 -16.09 -3.17
C THR A 50 -11.33 -16.35 -4.61
N THR A 51 -11.49 -17.61 -5.03
CA THR A 51 -11.29 -18.03 -6.41
C THR A 51 -12.58 -18.67 -6.90
N LEU A 52 -13.17 -18.05 -7.92
CA LEU A 52 -14.37 -18.54 -8.56
C LEU A 52 -13.99 -19.44 -9.75
N HIS A 53 -14.08 -20.74 -9.55
CA HIS A 53 -13.75 -21.75 -10.57
C HIS A 53 -14.80 -21.89 -11.68
N SER A 54 -16.02 -21.40 -11.44
CA SER A 54 -17.11 -21.37 -12.41
C SER A 54 -17.74 -19.98 -12.43
N PRO A 55 -17.09 -18.98 -13.06
CA PRO A 55 -17.61 -17.63 -13.13
C PRO A 55 -18.76 -17.53 -14.16
N PRO A 56 -19.60 -16.47 -14.07
CA PRO A 56 -20.64 -16.21 -15.07
C PRO A 56 -20.02 -15.91 -16.46
N GLU A 57 -20.87 -15.98 -17.50
CA GLU A 57 -20.47 -15.67 -18.88
C GLU A 57 -19.80 -14.28 -18.99
N GLY A 58 -18.78 -14.19 -19.85
CA GLY A 58 -17.98 -12.97 -20.02
C GLY A 58 -16.74 -12.88 -19.12
N PHE A 59 -16.58 -13.77 -18.13
CA PHE A 59 -15.39 -13.85 -17.30
C PHE A 59 -14.58 -15.12 -17.58
N ARG A 60 -13.24 -15.01 -17.53
CA ARG A 60 -12.35 -16.16 -17.66
C ARG A 60 -12.26 -16.92 -16.34
N SER A 61 -12.32 -18.26 -16.43
CA SER A 61 -12.07 -19.15 -15.29
C SER A 61 -10.58 -19.53 -15.21
N PRO A 62 -9.97 -19.59 -14.01
CA PRO A 62 -10.53 -19.19 -12.72
C PRO A 62 -10.52 -17.66 -12.53
N LEU A 63 -11.60 -17.11 -11.95
CA LEU A 63 -11.69 -15.69 -11.62
C LEU A 63 -11.25 -15.46 -10.16
N HIS A 64 -10.18 -14.70 -9.98
CA HIS A 64 -9.68 -14.37 -8.65
C HIS A 64 -10.20 -13.01 -8.20
N ILE A 65 -10.77 -12.95 -6.99
CA ILE A 65 -11.37 -11.75 -6.43
C ILE A 65 -10.85 -11.57 -5.00
N ALA A 66 -10.49 -10.34 -4.63
CA ALA A 66 -10.08 -9.99 -3.28
C ALA A 66 -10.80 -8.75 -2.77
N LEU A 67 -11.12 -8.74 -1.48
CA LEU A 67 -11.47 -7.53 -0.76
C LEU A 67 -10.19 -6.92 -0.22
N VAL A 68 -9.90 -5.69 -0.63
CA VAL A 68 -8.68 -4.97 -0.26
C VAL A 68 -9.05 -3.74 0.55
N GLU A 69 -8.34 -3.53 1.65
CA GLU A 69 -8.38 -2.30 2.44
C GLU A 69 -7.23 -1.39 2.01
N LEU A 70 -7.53 -0.22 1.46
CA LEU A 70 -6.54 0.79 1.12
C LEU A 70 -5.99 1.43 2.39
N GLN A 71 -4.75 1.93 2.32
CA GLN A 71 -4.16 2.69 3.44
C GLN A 71 -4.98 3.93 3.84
N GLY A 72 -5.83 4.44 2.95
CA GLY A 72 -6.74 5.55 3.21
C GLY A 72 -8.04 5.17 3.94
N GLY A 73 -8.23 3.89 4.27
CA GLY A 73 -9.36 3.33 5.03
C GLY A 73 -10.54 2.85 4.19
N ALA A 74 -10.54 3.09 2.88
CA ALA A 74 -11.58 2.59 1.99
C ALA A 74 -11.36 1.10 1.67
N ARG A 75 -12.45 0.35 1.56
CA ARG A 75 -12.44 -1.05 1.12
C ARG A 75 -13.05 -1.16 -0.27
N LEU A 76 -12.45 -1.98 -1.12
CA LEU A 76 -12.94 -2.22 -2.47
C LEU A 76 -12.71 -3.68 -2.88
N VAL A 77 -13.51 -4.13 -3.83
CA VAL A 77 -13.39 -5.43 -4.47
C VAL A 77 -12.49 -5.29 -5.69
N CYS A 78 -11.46 -6.13 -5.77
CA CYS A 78 -10.47 -6.12 -6.83
C CYS A 78 -10.34 -7.49 -7.49
N HIS A 79 -10.03 -7.49 -8.78
CA HIS A 79 -9.72 -8.66 -9.59
C HIS A 79 -8.21 -8.95 -9.56
N GLY A 80 -7.84 -10.22 -9.56
CA GLY A 80 -6.45 -10.66 -9.63
C GLY A 80 -6.19 -11.55 -10.83
N GLU A 81 -4.99 -11.48 -11.39
CA GLU A 81 -4.53 -12.41 -12.41
C GLU A 81 -4.20 -13.79 -11.81
N ALA A 82 -3.66 -13.82 -10.59
CA ALA A 82 -3.34 -15.05 -9.87
C ALA A 82 -3.39 -14.86 -8.35
N THR A 83 -3.80 -15.90 -7.62
CA THR A 83 -3.75 -15.96 -6.14
C THR A 83 -2.50 -16.65 -5.61
N ARG A 84 -1.58 -17.08 -6.48
CA ARG A 84 -0.41 -17.85 -6.05
C ARG A 84 0.51 -17.01 -5.16
N GLY A 85 0.71 -17.47 -3.92
CA GLY A 85 1.54 -16.78 -2.93
C GLY A 85 0.83 -15.65 -2.18
N ILE A 86 -0.45 -15.42 -2.46
CA ILE A 86 -1.27 -14.42 -1.77
C ILE A 86 -1.90 -15.03 -0.52
N ARG A 87 -1.88 -14.25 0.55
CA ARG A 87 -2.49 -14.57 1.84
C ARG A 87 -3.29 -13.38 2.35
N ILE A 88 -4.23 -13.64 3.25
CA ILE A 88 -4.83 -12.57 4.07
C ILE A 88 -3.69 -11.81 4.77
N GLY A 89 -3.78 -10.48 4.75
CA GLY A 89 -2.73 -9.57 5.23
C GLY A 89 -1.63 -9.27 4.21
N SER A 90 -1.70 -9.81 2.99
CA SER A 90 -0.70 -9.50 1.95
C SER A 90 -0.88 -8.08 1.44
N ARG A 91 0.25 -7.38 1.27
CA ARG A 91 0.26 -6.06 0.67
C ARG A 91 0.18 -6.13 -0.84
N VAL A 92 -0.66 -5.29 -1.41
CA VAL A 92 -0.92 -5.23 -2.84
C VAL A 92 -0.91 -3.79 -3.34
N ALA A 93 -0.52 -3.63 -4.60
CA ALA A 93 -0.78 -2.42 -5.36
C ALA A 93 -2.10 -2.59 -6.10
N ILE A 94 -2.87 -1.50 -6.19
CA ILE A 94 -4.13 -1.42 -6.91
C ILE A 94 -3.94 -0.55 -8.14
N GLU A 95 -4.45 -1.05 -9.26
CA GLU A 95 -4.54 -0.36 -10.53
C GLU A 95 -6.03 -0.21 -10.90
N ALA A 96 -6.43 0.97 -11.35
CA ALA A 96 -7.81 1.23 -11.76
C ALA A 96 -7.88 1.33 -13.28
N VAL A 97 -8.55 0.36 -13.92
CA VAL A 97 -8.79 0.36 -15.36
C VAL A 97 -10.30 0.50 -15.59
N ASP A 98 -10.68 1.65 -16.13
CA ASP A 98 -12.08 2.07 -16.30
C ASP A 98 -12.87 2.07 -14.98
N ARG A 99 -13.72 1.06 -14.77
CA ARG A 99 -14.53 0.86 -13.56
C ARG A 99 -14.16 -0.42 -12.79
N VAL A 100 -13.08 -1.08 -13.20
CA VAL A 100 -12.61 -2.34 -12.60
C VAL A 100 -11.28 -2.08 -11.90
N TYR A 101 -11.16 -2.62 -10.69
CA TYR A 101 -9.93 -2.51 -9.90
C TYR A 101 -9.18 -3.83 -9.97
N TYR A 102 -7.89 -3.76 -10.28
CA TYR A 102 -6.99 -4.91 -10.30
C TYR A 102 -6.01 -4.81 -9.16
N PHE A 103 -5.62 -5.95 -8.59
CA PHE A 103 -4.56 -6.01 -7.59
C PHE A 103 -3.34 -6.78 -8.11
N ALA A 104 -2.15 -6.28 -7.79
CA ALA A 104 -0.89 -6.95 -8.03
C ALA A 104 -0.17 -7.19 -6.70
N HIS A 105 0.32 -8.42 -6.49
CA HIS A 105 1.07 -8.76 -5.28
C HIS A 105 2.44 -8.07 -5.27
N LEU A 106 2.74 -7.36 -4.18
CA LEU A 106 4.03 -6.70 -3.99
C LEU A 106 5.08 -7.72 -3.54
N GLY A 107 6.15 -7.86 -4.34
CA GLY A 107 7.26 -8.75 -4.04
C GLY A 107 8.02 -8.38 -2.76
N ALA A 108 8.90 -9.28 -2.28
CA ALA A 108 9.65 -9.06 -1.04
C ALA A 108 10.51 -7.77 -1.08
N LEU A 109 11.11 -7.47 -2.22
CA LEU A 109 11.90 -6.24 -2.44
C LEU A 109 11.01 -4.99 -2.45
N ASP A 110 9.83 -5.03 -3.06
CA ASP A 110 8.88 -3.91 -3.05
C ASP A 110 8.36 -3.64 -1.63
N ARG A 111 8.08 -4.71 -0.86
CA ARG A 111 7.70 -4.60 0.55
C ARG A 111 8.82 -4.00 1.39
N ALA A 112 10.07 -4.41 1.17
CA ALA A 112 11.23 -3.81 1.83
C ALA A 112 11.32 -2.31 1.47
N ARG A 113 11.30 -1.96 0.19
CA ARG A 113 11.35 -0.54 -0.24
C ARG A 113 10.25 0.32 0.40
N LEU A 114 9.02 -0.18 0.50
CA LEU A 114 7.91 0.50 1.18
C LEU A 114 8.11 0.61 2.70
N PHE A 115 8.67 -0.43 3.33
CA PHE A 115 9.01 -0.40 4.77
C PHE A 115 10.07 0.67 5.06
N TRP A 116 11.11 0.77 4.23
CA TRP A 116 12.18 1.76 4.38
C TRP A 116 11.67 3.19 4.12
N ARG A 117 10.73 3.38 3.18
CA ARG A 117 10.02 4.66 3.01
C ARG A 117 9.23 5.08 4.26
N ARG A 118 8.59 4.15 4.96
CA ARG A 118 7.86 4.44 6.21
C ARG A 118 8.81 4.67 7.40
N ALA A 119 9.94 3.97 7.46
CA ALA A 119 10.97 4.15 8.49
C ALA A 119 11.76 5.47 8.34
N GLY A 120 11.78 6.06 7.15
CA GLY A 120 12.46 7.33 6.85
C GLY A 120 12.04 8.54 7.70
N ARG A 121 10.93 8.48 8.46
CA ARG A 121 10.54 9.53 9.43
C ARG A 121 11.20 9.39 10.82
N ARG A 122 11.99 8.34 11.06
CA ARG A 122 12.83 8.14 12.27
C ARG A 122 14.34 8.16 11.96
N GLY A 123 14.73 8.49 10.72
CA GLY A 123 16.11 8.43 10.24
C GLY A 123 17.05 9.52 10.80
N GLU A 124 16.51 10.67 11.22
CA GLU A 124 17.34 11.80 11.68
C GLU A 124 18.11 11.52 12.98
N ARG A 125 17.64 10.58 13.82
CA ARG A 125 18.36 10.19 15.05
C ARG A 125 19.54 9.26 14.80
N LEU A 126 19.53 8.48 13.72
CA LEU A 126 20.60 7.51 13.45
C LEU A 126 21.83 8.17 12.84
N GLU A 127 21.66 9.19 11.99
CA GLU A 127 22.80 9.97 11.49
C GLU A 127 23.58 10.69 12.60
N ALA A 128 22.88 11.19 13.62
CA ALA A 128 23.52 11.83 14.77
C ALA A 128 24.37 10.85 15.58
N ILE A 129 23.90 9.61 15.72
CA ILE A 129 24.66 8.54 16.39
C ILE A 129 25.85 8.13 15.50
N ALA A 130 25.66 7.88 14.20
CA ALA A 130 26.75 7.51 13.30
C ALA A 130 27.89 8.54 13.26
N ARG A 131 27.56 9.83 13.23
CA ARG A 131 28.57 10.92 13.29
C ARG A 131 29.32 10.96 14.62
N SER A 132 28.67 10.62 15.73
CA SER A 132 29.31 10.53 17.06
C SER A 132 30.33 9.40 17.12
N TRP A 133 30.00 8.22 16.57
CA TRP A 133 30.92 7.07 16.51
C TRP A 133 32.09 7.30 15.55
N ALA A 134 31.84 7.94 14.39
CA ALA A 134 32.90 8.29 13.44
C ALA A 134 33.92 9.29 14.04
N LYS A 135 33.45 10.31 14.78
CA LYS A 135 34.34 11.24 15.49
C LYS A 135 35.15 10.55 16.60
N ARG A 136 34.59 9.54 17.28
CA ARG A 136 35.28 8.79 18.33
C ARG A 136 36.37 7.88 17.77
N LEU A 137 36.14 7.30 16.59
CA LEU A 137 37.13 6.45 15.90
C LEU A 137 38.28 7.27 15.28
N TRP A 138 38.02 8.48 14.77
CA TRP A 138 39.09 9.35 14.25
C TRP A 138 39.97 9.99 15.32
N LYS A 139 39.46 10.20 16.55
CA LYS A 139 40.27 10.76 17.65
C LYS A 139 41.24 9.76 18.30
N GLY A 140 41.16 8.47 17.94
CA GLY A 140 42.02 7.41 18.49
C GLY A 140 43.20 7.00 17.60
N ARG A 141 43.37 7.56 16.40
CA ARG A 141 44.39 7.15 15.42
C ARG A 141 45.43 8.25 15.12
N GLY A 142 45.83 9.02 16.14
CA GLY A 142 46.70 10.21 15.99
C GLY A 142 47.81 10.38 17.04
N ARG A 143 48.12 9.33 17.79
CA ARG A 143 49.33 9.09 18.60
C ARG A 143 49.54 7.59 18.37
N ASP A 144 50.47 7.16 17.53
CA ASP A 144 51.88 6.97 17.86
C ASP A 144 52.65 6.76 16.54
N THR A 145 53.77 7.45 16.33
CA THR A 145 55.02 6.98 15.70
C THR A 145 55.92 8.20 15.55
N GLY A 146 56.86 8.32 16.48
CA GLY A 146 57.89 9.34 16.51
C GLY A 146 58.99 8.88 17.45
N GLU A 147 59.79 7.92 16.97
CA GLU A 147 61.19 7.71 17.32
C GLU A 147 61.85 6.83 16.26
#